data_AF-A0A7C5XBB0-F1
#
_entry.id   AF-A0A7C5XBB0-F1
#
_cell.length_a   1.000
_cell.length_b   1.000
_cell.length_c   1.000
_cell.angle_alpha   90.00
_cell.angle_beta   90.00
_cell.angle_gamma   90.00
#
_symmetry.space_group_name_H-M   'P 1'
#
loop_
_entity.id
_entity.type
_entity.pdbx_description
1 polymer ?
#
loop_
_entity_poly.entity_id
_entity_poly.type
_entity_poly.pdbx_seq_one_letter_code
_entity_poly.pdbx_strand_id
1 'polypeptide(L)'
;MGAKSKSEKSKGNSRSNGSKKTRQKNVDGTNQKYKIISERLKEWEEKVLKPSIEKIPERKDKFETTSGIEIPRFLPYYEPQGEPDGFLSFPGDFPFTRGVQSTMYRARYWTMRQYSGFGTPEETNERFKFLLKEGQTGLSMAFDLPTQMGFDSDHEVAFPEVGKVGVAIDTIEDMRIVFK
;
A
#
# COMPACT_ATOMS: atom_id res chain seq x y z
N MET A 1 -13.67 62.55 28.58
CA MET A 1 -13.58 63.46 27.41
C MET A 1 -12.21 63.25 26.80
N GLY A 2 -11.98 62.64 25.64
CA GLY A 2 -12.78 62.49 24.43
C GLY A 2 -11.95 63.05 23.26
N ALA A 3 -10.94 62.31 22.78
CA ALA A 3 -10.19 62.67 21.58
C ALA A 3 -10.64 61.77 20.43
N LYS A 4 -11.29 62.40 19.45
CA LYS A 4 -11.96 61.81 18.30
C LYS A 4 -10.97 61.21 17.28
N SER A 5 -11.42 60.11 16.70
CA SER A 5 -10.88 59.41 15.55
C SER A 5 -10.90 60.26 14.26
N LYS A 6 -9.87 60.08 13.42
CA LYS A 6 -9.91 60.40 12.00
C LYS A 6 -10.12 59.12 11.20
N SER A 7 -11.07 59.22 10.28
CA SER A 7 -11.47 58.24 9.28
C SER A 7 -10.47 58.17 8.12
N GLU A 8 -10.36 57.00 7.48
CA GLU A 8 -10.19 56.93 6.03
C GLU A 8 -10.81 55.64 5.48
N LYS A 9 -11.70 55.80 4.48
CA LYS A 9 -12.41 54.76 3.74
C LYS A 9 -11.48 54.19 2.66
N SER A 10 -11.57 52.88 2.37
CA SER A 10 -11.40 52.42 0.99
C SER A 10 -12.35 51.28 0.63
N LYS A 11 -12.75 51.31 -0.64
CA LYS A 11 -13.87 50.64 -1.30
C LYS A 11 -13.69 49.12 -1.38
N GLY A 12 -14.79 48.38 -1.28
CA GLY A 12 -14.79 46.93 -1.41
C GLY A 12 -14.54 46.41 -2.82
N ASN A 13 -14.39 45.09 -2.92
CA ASN A 13 -14.92 44.37 -4.07
C ASN A 13 -15.33 42.95 -3.68
N SER A 14 -16.61 42.67 -3.89
CA SER A 14 -17.28 41.39 -3.78
C SER A 14 -16.69 40.38 -4.77
N ARG A 15 -16.14 39.25 -4.32
CA ARG A 15 -15.90 38.04 -5.14
C ARG A 15 -15.61 36.83 -4.23
N SER A 16 -16.65 36.14 -3.75
CA SER A 16 -16.51 34.79 -3.17
C SER A 16 -17.70 33.85 -3.37
N ASN A 17 -18.76 34.28 -4.08
CA ASN A 17 -19.96 33.44 -4.29
C ASN A 17 -19.86 32.42 -5.45
N GLY A 18 -18.75 32.38 -6.20
CA GLY A 18 -18.57 31.44 -7.33
C GLY A 18 -18.10 30.04 -6.93
N SER A 19 -17.35 29.91 -5.84
CA SER A 19 -16.76 28.64 -5.38
C SER A 19 -17.80 27.74 -4.69
N LYS A 20 -18.70 28.31 -3.88
CA LYS A 20 -19.75 27.54 -3.17
C LYS A 20 -20.80 26.95 -4.12
N LYS A 21 -21.27 27.70 -5.12
CA LYS A 21 -22.28 27.23 -6.10
C LYS A 21 -21.80 26.07 -6.97
N THR A 22 -20.51 26.02 -7.28
CA THR A 22 -19.91 24.99 -8.15
C THR A 22 -19.72 23.67 -7.38
N ARG A 23 -19.37 23.74 -6.09
CA ARG A 23 -19.28 22.57 -5.20
C ARG A 23 -20.65 21.95 -4.91
N GLN A 24 -21.69 22.75 -4.70
CA GLN A 24 -23.04 22.27 -4.40
C GLN A 24 -23.69 21.54 -5.58
N LYS A 25 -23.61 22.11 -6.80
CA LYS A 25 -24.12 21.46 -8.02
C LYS A 25 -23.48 20.10 -8.32
N ASN A 26 -22.20 19.92 -8.00
CA ASN A 26 -21.48 18.67 -8.22
C ASN A 26 -21.88 17.57 -7.23
N VAL A 27 -22.21 17.92 -5.98
CA VAL A 27 -22.71 16.97 -4.97
C VAL A 27 -24.12 16.52 -5.33
N ASP A 28 -25.00 17.44 -5.76
CA ASP A 28 -26.36 17.12 -6.17
C ASP A 28 -26.41 16.20 -7.40
N GLY A 29 -25.56 16.46 -8.41
CA GLY A 29 -25.47 15.62 -9.61
C GLY A 29 -24.84 14.24 -9.38
N THR A 30 -24.00 14.10 -8.35
CA THR A 30 -23.36 12.83 -7.99
C THR A 30 -24.32 11.93 -7.21
N ASN A 31 -25.09 12.50 -6.27
CA ASN A 31 -26.17 11.80 -5.57
C ASN A 31 -27.28 11.31 -6.52
N GLN A 32 -27.58 12.09 -7.57
CA GLN A 32 -28.57 11.69 -8.56
C GLN A 32 -28.11 10.50 -9.43
N LYS A 33 -26.81 10.42 -9.76
CA LYS A 33 -26.25 9.26 -10.47
C LYS A 33 -26.30 7.98 -9.63
N TYR A 34 -26.03 8.06 -8.32
CA TYR A 34 -26.12 6.90 -7.43
C TYR A 34 -27.53 6.34 -7.31
N LYS A 35 -28.51 7.24 -7.22
CA LYS A 35 -29.91 6.84 -7.21
C LYS A 35 -30.27 6.06 -8.49
N ILE A 36 -29.85 6.55 -9.65
CA ILE A 36 -30.09 5.87 -10.93
C ILE A 36 -29.42 4.49 -10.96
N ILE A 37 -28.15 4.39 -10.56
CA ILE A 37 -27.42 3.11 -10.59
C ILE A 37 -28.04 2.09 -9.63
N SER A 38 -28.38 2.51 -8.41
CA SER A 38 -29.02 1.62 -7.43
C SER A 38 -30.40 1.14 -7.88
N GLU A 39 -31.19 1.99 -8.54
CA GLU A 39 -32.48 1.59 -9.13
C GLU A 39 -32.29 0.58 -10.26
N ARG A 40 -31.32 0.81 -11.16
CA ARG A 40 -31.01 -0.13 -12.26
C ARG A 40 -30.43 -1.46 -11.76
N LEU A 41 -29.67 -1.44 -10.66
CA LEU A 41 -29.15 -2.66 -10.04
C LEU A 41 -30.30 -3.55 -9.58
N LYS A 42 -31.27 -2.99 -8.83
CA LYS A 42 -32.46 -3.72 -8.39
C LYS A 42 -33.25 -4.27 -9.57
N GLU A 43 -33.43 -3.45 -10.62
CA GLU A 43 -34.12 -3.88 -11.83
C GLU A 43 -33.39 -5.06 -12.51
N TRP A 44 -32.06 -5.02 -12.60
CA TRP A 44 -31.25 -6.09 -13.18
C TRP A 44 -31.27 -7.37 -12.32
N GLU A 45 -31.20 -7.24 -11.00
CA GLU A 45 -31.29 -8.38 -10.06
C GLU A 45 -32.60 -9.15 -10.26
N GLU A 46 -33.71 -8.43 -10.42
CA GLU A 46 -35.03 -9.02 -10.63
C GLU A 46 -35.22 -9.56 -12.05
N LYS A 47 -34.93 -8.76 -13.08
CA LYS A 47 -35.33 -9.06 -14.46
C LYS A 47 -34.33 -9.91 -15.23
N VAL A 48 -33.06 -9.93 -14.82
CA VAL A 48 -31.99 -10.58 -15.59
C VAL A 48 -31.31 -11.67 -14.76
N LEU A 49 -30.92 -11.35 -13.53
CA LEU A 49 -30.11 -12.24 -12.71
C LEU A 49 -30.92 -13.43 -12.19
N LYS A 50 -32.06 -13.21 -11.53
CA LYS A 50 -32.90 -14.30 -10.99
C LYS A 50 -33.26 -15.35 -12.05
N PRO A 51 -33.80 -14.98 -13.23
CA PRO A 51 -34.08 -15.97 -14.28
C PRO A 51 -32.84 -16.74 -14.75
N SER A 52 -31.67 -16.09 -14.72
CA SER A 52 -30.41 -16.73 -15.13
C SER A 52 -29.95 -17.78 -14.12
N ILE A 53 -30.02 -17.48 -12.81
CA ILE A 53 -29.64 -18.42 -11.73
C ILE A 53 -30.63 -19.59 -11.65
N GLU A 54 -31.92 -19.35 -11.86
CA GLU A 54 -32.94 -20.40 -11.91
C GLU A 54 -32.70 -21.39 -13.05
N LYS A 55 -32.20 -20.89 -14.19
CA LYS A 55 -31.85 -21.74 -15.33
C LYS A 55 -30.54 -22.50 -15.11
N ILE A 56 -29.52 -21.82 -14.58
CA ILE A 56 -28.19 -22.39 -14.33
C ILE A 56 -27.69 -21.83 -12.99
N PRO A 57 -27.65 -22.65 -11.91
CA PRO A 57 -27.20 -22.19 -10.61
C PRO A 57 -25.72 -21.84 -10.61
N GLU A 58 -25.33 -20.96 -9.70
CA GLU A 58 -23.93 -20.64 -9.50
C GLU A 58 -23.16 -21.82 -8.88
N ARG A 59 -21.84 -21.83 -9.06
CA ARG A 59 -20.98 -22.94 -8.61
C ARG A 59 -20.92 -23.09 -7.08
N LYS A 60 -21.22 -22.03 -6.35
CA LYS A 60 -21.19 -21.94 -4.88
C LYS A 60 -22.27 -20.96 -4.45
N ASP A 61 -22.83 -21.20 -3.26
CA ASP A 61 -23.77 -20.26 -2.64
C ASP A 61 -23.10 -18.95 -2.22
N LYS A 62 -21.80 -19.02 -1.88
CA LYS A 62 -20.96 -17.87 -1.54
C LYS A 62 -19.60 -17.96 -2.20
N PHE A 63 -19.09 -16.81 -2.64
CA PHE A 63 -17.72 -16.65 -3.11
C PHE A 63 -16.95 -15.90 -2.04
N GLU A 64 -15.87 -16.50 -1.53
CA GLU A 64 -15.06 -15.91 -0.48
C GLU A 64 -13.60 -15.91 -0.89
N THR A 65 -12.87 -14.91 -0.39
CA THR A 65 -11.41 -14.91 -0.41
C THR A 65 -10.87 -16.01 0.52
N THR A 66 -9.58 -16.34 0.41
CA THR A 66 -8.90 -17.27 1.34
C THR A 66 -8.91 -16.78 2.80
N SER A 67 -9.24 -15.51 3.03
CA SER A 67 -9.37 -14.89 4.35
C SER A 67 -10.82 -14.86 4.86
N GLY A 68 -11.76 -15.52 4.17
CA GLY A 68 -13.18 -15.58 4.58
C GLY A 68 -13.99 -14.31 4.30
N ILE A 69 -13.44 -13.37 3.51
CA ILE A 69 -14.19 -12.17 3.10
C ILE A 69 -15.08 -12.54 1.91
N GLU A 70 -16.40 -12.37 2.08
CA GLU A 70 -17.39 -12.57 1.03
C GLU A 70 -17.20 -11.56 -0.11
N ILE A 71 -17.11 -12.09 -1.33
CA ILE A 71 -16.94 -11.33 -2.56
C ILE A 71 -18.33 -11.22 -3.20
N PRO A 72 -18.94 -10.03 -3.22
CA PRO A 72 -20.21 -9.85 -3.91
C PRO A 72 -20.04 -10.12 -5.42
N ARG A 73 -21.11 -10.57 -6.08
CA ARG A 73 -21.10 -10.87 -7.53
C ARG A 73 -20.52 -9.73 -8.37
N PHE A 74 -20.82 -8.50 -7.96
CA PHE A 74 -20.38 -7.29 -8.61
C PHE A 74 -20.46 -6.13 -7.63
N LEU A 75 -19.53 -5.18 -7.72
CA LEU A 75 -19.57 -3.91 -7.00
C LEU A 75 -20.04 -2.82 -7.97
N PRO A 76 -21.34 -2.46 -7.98
CA PRO A 76 -21.91 -1.53 -8.95
C PRO A 76 -21.43 -0.10 -8.77
N TYR A 77 -21.02 0.23 -7.55
CA TYR A 77 -20.40 1.48 -7.22
C TYR A 77 -19.53 1.31 -5.97
N TYR A 78 -18.47 2.11 -5.86
CA TYR A 78 -17.68 2.22 -4.65
C TYR A 78 -18.05 3.52 -3.94
N GLU A 79 -18.98 3.44 -2.99
CA GLU A 79 -19.25 4.54 -2.07
C GLU A 79 -18.55 4.24 -0.75
N PRO A 80 -17.64 5.11 -0.29
CA PRO A 80 -17.16 5.05 1.09
C PRO A 80 -18.28 5.52 2.04
N GLN A 81 -19.43 4.86 2.03
CA GLN A 81 -20.50 5.11 2.98
C GLN A 81 -20.12 4.43 4.31
N GLY A 82 -19.73 5.25 5.29
CA GLY A 82 -19.36 4.78 6.63
C GLY A 82 -17.89 4.35 6.78
N GLU A 83 -17.09 4.53 5.73
CA GLU A 83 -15.65 4.26 5.77
C GLU A 83 -14.92 5.41 6.50
N PRO A 84 -14.02 5.13 7.47
CA PRO A 84 -13.27 6.16 8.18
C PRO A 84 -12.45 7.06 7.24
N ASP A 85 -12.02 8.21 7.76
CA ASP A 85 -11.25 9.28 7.10
C ASP A 85 -10.12 8.82 6.15
N GLY A 86 -9.64 7.57 6.26
CA GLY A 86 -8.68 6.92 5.38
C GLY A 86 -8.97 6.98 3.89
N PHE A 87 -10.23 6.85 3.48
CA PHE A 87 -10.58 6.93 2.05
C PHE A 87 -10.62 8.35 1.50
N LEU A 88 -10.65 9.36 2.38
CA LEU A 88 -10.53 10.77 2.02
C LEU A 88 -9.08 11.27 2.10
N SER A 89 -8.17 10.49 2.68
CA SER A 89 -6.75 10.87 2.81
C SER A 89 -6.04 10.95 1.46
N PHE A 90 -5.01 11.79 1.42
CA PHE A 90 -4.10 11.92 0.29
C PHE A 90 -2.78 11.21 0.60
N PRO A 91 -1.99 10.81 -0.41
CA PRO A 91 -0.65 10.28 -0.16
C PRO A 91 0.17 11.26 0.70
N GLY A 92 0.85 10.75 1.73
CA GLY A 92 1.61 11.56 2.69
C GLY A 92 0.76 12.28 3.75
N ASP A 93 -0.55 12.01 3.82
CA ASP A 93 -1.46 12.54 4.84
C ASP A 93 -2.08 11.41 5.66
N PHE A 94 -2.31 11.63 6.96
CA PHE A 94 -2.89 10.62 7.85
C PHE A 94 -4.31 10.24 7.38
N PRO A 95 -4.73 8.96 7.47
CA PRO A 95 -4.05 7.78 8.00
C PRO A 95 -3.21 7.01 6.96
N PHE A 96 -2.71 7.67 5.92
CA PHE A 96 -1.77 7.13 4.93
C PHE A 96 -2.27 5.93 4.11
N THR A 97 -3.60 5.76 4.02
CA THR A 97 -4.23 4.67 3.24
C THR A 97 -3.75 4.66 1.79
N ARG A 98 -3.45 5.84 1.23
CA ARG A 98 -2.99 6.01 -0.17
C ARG A 98 -1.47 6.09 -0.31
N GLY A 99 -0.72 5.82 0.76
CA GLY A 99 0.74 5.83 0.79
C GLY A 99 1.30 6.85 1.78
N VAL A 100 2.46 6.53 2.35
CA VAL A 100 3.13 7.33 3.39
C VAL A 100 3.91 8.54 2.84
N GLN A 101 4.13 8.63 1.53
CA GLN A 101 4.84 9.73 0.87
C GLN A 101 3.91 10.48 -0.07
N SER A 102 4.03 11.81 -0.16
CA SER A 102 3.14 12.62 -1.00
C SER A 102 3.35 12.43 -2.52
N THR A 103 4.58 12.14 -2.93
CA THR A 103 4.94 11.94 -4.35
C THR A 103 5.10 10.47 -4.73
N MET A 104 5.15 9.56 -3.74
CA MET A 104 5.37 8.12 -3.91
C MET A 104 6.44 7.81 -4.99
N TYR A 105 6.16 6.84 -5.85
CA TYR A 105 7.07 6.34 -6.88
C TYR A 105 7.24 7.26 -8.09
N ARG A 106 6.57 8.43 -8.11
CA ARG A 106 6.86 9.48 -9.11
C ARG A 106 8.15 10.23 -8.78
N ALA A 107 8.53 10.30 -7.50
CA ALA A 107 9.79 10.93 -7.09
C ALA A 107 10.92 9.91 -6.90
N ARG A 108 10.62 8.78 -6.24
CA ARG A 108 11.62 7.74 -5.97
C ARG A 108 10.95 6.37 -6.01
N TYR A 109 11.47 5.45 -6.82
CA TYR A 109 11.02 4.07 -6.82
C TYR A 109 11.25 3.39 -5.46
N TRP A 110 10.54 2.29 -5.23
CA TRP A 110 10.83 1.43 -4.10
C TRP A 110 12.26 0.89 -4.19
N THR A 111 12.86 0.57 -3.04
CA THR A 111 14.17 -0.08 -3.02
C THR A 111 14.04 -1.49 -3.59
N MET A 112 14.66 -1.75 -4.74
CA MET A 112 14.85 -3.09 -5.25
C MET A 112 15.87 -3.78 -4.34
N ARG A 113 15.40 -4.77 -3.56
CA ARG A 113 16.17 -5.43 -2.51
C ARG A 113 15.93 -6.94 -2.60
N GLN A 114 16.85 -7.66 -3.23
CA GLN A 114 16.81 -9.11 -3.25
C GLN A 114 17.35 -9.63 -1.93
N TYR A 115 16.65 -10.63 -1.37
CA TYR A 115 17.11 -11.37 -0.20
C TYR A 115 18.14 -12.39 -0.65
N SER A 116 19.38 -12.26 -0.19
CA SER A 116 20.51 -13.05 -0.67
C SER A 116 21.56 -13.24 0.41
N GLY A 117 22.31 -14.32 0.33
CA GLY A 117 23.28 -14.75 1.34
C GLY A 117 23.28 -16.26 1.31
N PHE A 118 24.43 -16.86 1.06
CA PHE A 118 24.61 -18.31 0.98
C PHE A 118 26.10 -18.60 1.04
N GLY A 119 26.47 -19.70 1.67
CA GLY A 119 27.84 -20.17 1.72
C GLY A 119 28.73 -19.26 2.56
N THR A 120 29.88 -18.89 2.03
CA THR A 120 30.90 -18.13 2.77
C THR A 120 30.67 -16.61 2.68
N PRO A 121 31.32 -15.82 3.58
CA PRO A 121 31.36 -14.37 3.49
C PRO A 121 31.80 -13.83 2.13
N GLU A 122 32.80 -14.45 1.49
CA GLU A 122 33.30 -14.07 0.17
C GLU A 122 32.27 -14.29 -0.93
N GLU A 123 31.63 -15.47 -0.95
CA GLU A 123 30.61 -15.81 -1.95
C GLU A 123 29.41 -14.84 -1.86
N THR A 124 29.05 -14.46 -0.62
CA THR A 124 28.00 -13.47 -0.39
C THR A 124 28.42 -12.06 -0.83
N ASN A 125 29.68 -11.66 -0.62
CA ASN A 125 30.21 -10.39 -1.13
C ASN A 125 30.18 -10.32 -2.66
N GLU A 126 30.65 -11.38 -3.33
CA GLU A 126 30.61 -11.49 -4.80
C GLU A 126 29.17 -11.39 -5.31
N ARG A 127 28.24 -12.07 -4.63
CA ARG A 127 26.82 -12.00 -4.97
C ARG A 127 26.25 -10.60 -4.81
N PHE A 128 26.58 -9.88 -3.73
CA PHE A 128 26.15 -8.50 -3.53
C PHE A 128 26.68 -7.58 -4.62
N LYS A 129 27.96 -7.69 -4.99
CA LYS A 129 28.55 -6.92 -6.08
C LYS A 129 27.87 -7.19 -7.42
N PHE A 130 27.60 -8.47 -7.72
CA PHE A 130 26.84 -8.87 -8.90
C PHE A 130 25.45 -8.21 -8.90
N LEU A 131 24.70 -8.31 -7.81
CA LEU A 131 23.34 -7.78 -7.75
C LEU A 131 23.29 -6.25 -7.85
N LEU A 132 24.23 -5.55 -7.20
CA LEU A 132 24.36 -4.09 -7.33
C LEU A 132 24.65 -3.68 -8.77
N LYS A 133 25.52 -4.42 -9.47
CA LYS A 133 25.82 -4.21 -10.89
C LYS A 133 24.58 -4.40 -11.77
N GLU A 134 23.72 -5.37 -11.45
CA GLU A 134 22.46 -5.64 -12.15
C GLU A 134 21.30 -4.69 -11.76
N GLY A 135 21.57 -3.66 -10.94
CA GLY A 135 20.59 -2.60 -10.62
C GLY A 135 19.84 -2.78 -9.31
N GLN A 136 20.26 -3.71 -8.43
CA GLN A 136 19.79 -3.73 -7.05
C GLN A 136 20.18 -2.42 -6.35
N THR A 137 19.27 -1.87 -5.53
CA THR A 137 19.46 -0.56 -4.88
C THR A 137 19.51 -0.64 -3.35
N GLY A 138 19.41 -1.84 -2.78
CA GLY A 138 19.67 -2.07 -1.36
C GLY A 138 19.99 -3.53 -1.09
N LEU A 139 20.97 -3.80 -0.23
CA LEU A 139 21.43 -5.16 0.09
C LEU A 139 20.58 -5.79 1.21
N SER A 140 20.25 -7.07 1.11
CA SER A 140 19.62 -7.81 2.19
C SER A 140 20.29 -9.15 2.35
N MET A 141 20.78 -9.39 3.55
CA MET A 141 21.59 -10.55 3.88
C MET A 141 20.73 -11.63 4.55
N ALA A 142 20.84 -12.86 4.08
CA ALA A 142 20.33 -14.05 4.74
C ALA A 142 21.45 -14.72 5.52
N PHE A 143 21.24 -14.96 6.82
CA PHE A 143 22.18 -15.70 7.67
C PHE A 143 21.85 -17.18 7.66
N ASP A 144 22.85 -18.04 7.87
CA ASP A 144 22.59 -19.46 8.05
C ASP A 144 21.85 -19.75 9.37
N LEU A 145 21.48 -21.01 9.60
CA LEU A 145 20.74 -21.38 10.80
C LEU A 145 21.61 -21.25 12.08
N PRO A 146 22.88 -21.70 12.11
CA PRO A 146 23.78 -21.46 13.25
C PRO A 146 23.86 -20.01 13.71
N THR A 147 24.15 -19.07 12.80
CA THR A 147 24.23 -17.64 13.11
C THR A 147 22.89 -17.10 13.61
N GLN A 148 21.75 -17.54 13.04
CA GLN A 148 20.42 -17.17 13.53
C GLN A 148 20.13 -17.69 14.95
N MET A 149 20.67 -18.84 15.30
CA MET A 149 20.51 -19.49 16.61
C MET A 149 21.56 -19.06 17.63
N GLY A 150 22.59 -18.30 17.22
CA GLY A 150 23.67 -17.84 18.08
C GLY A 150 24.74 -18.89 18.37
N PHE A 151 24.95 -19.85 17.46
CA PHE A 151 26.05 -20.78 17.50
C PHE A 151 27.19 -20.34 16.59
N ASP A 152 28.42 -20.51 17.06
CA ASP A 152 29.60 -20.45 16.21
C ASP A 152 29.65 -21.69 15.31
N SER A 153 30.25 -21.55 14.13
CA SER A 153 30.30 -22.60 13.10
C SER A 153 31.03 -23.89 13.52
N ASP A 154 31.88 -23.83 14.55
CA ASP A 154 32.59 -25.00 15.10
C ASP A 154 31.78 -25.77 16.16
N HIS A 155 30.60 -25.28 16.54
CA HIS A 155 29.74 -25.96 17.49
C HIS A 155 29.19 -27.27 16.89
N GLU A 156 29.26 -28.37 17.65
CA GLU A 156 28.98 -29.73 17.16
C GLU A 156 27.60 -29.86 16.48
N VAL A 157 26.56 -29.25 17.09
CA VAL A 157 25.19 -29.29 16.54
C VAL A 157 24.96 -28.35 15.35
N ALA A 158 25.85 -27.37 15.15
CA ALA A 158 25.75 -26.34 14.13
C ALA A 158 26.44 -26.75 12.82
N PHE A 159 27.53 -27.51 12.90
CA PHE A 159 28.37 -27.94 11.77
C PHE A 159 27.58 -28.40 10.54
N PRO A 160 26.47 -29.18 10.64
CA PRO A 160 25.72 -29.61 9.48
C PRO A 160 25.01 -28.46 8.75
N GLU A 161 24.73 -27.33 9.39
CA GLU A 161 23.89 -26.25 8.86
C GLU A 161 24.65 -24.97 8.48
N VAL A 162 25.97 -24.96 8.72
CA VAL A 162 26.86 -23.83 8.39
C VAL A 162 26.80 -23.52 6.89
N GLY A 163 26.49 -22.28 6.54
CA GLY A 163 26.48 -21.76 5.17
C GLY A 163 25.36 -22.32 4.25
N LYS A 164 24.48 -23.20 4.73
CA LYS A 164 23.51 -23.91 3.87
C LYS A 164 22.31 -23.08 3.41
N VAL A 165 21.79 -22.23 4.29
CA VAL A 165 20.56 -21.44 4.02
C VAL A 165 20.82 -19.94 4.04
N GLY A 166 22.08 -19.56 4.25
CA GLY A 166 22.53 -18.20 4.39
C GLY A 166 24.05 -18.15 4.52
N VAL A 167 24.59 -16.96 4.74
CA VAL A 167 26.01 -16.77 5.04
C VAL A 167 26.30 -17.12 6.49
N ALA A 168 27.40 -17.84 6.72
CA ALA A 168 27.93 -18.09 8.06
C ALA A 168 28.66 -16.84 8.57
N ILE A 169 28.31 -16.37 9.76
CA ILE A 169 28.95 -15.23 10.45
C ILE A 169 29.19 -15.60 11.90
N ASP A 170 30.45 -15.77 12.26
CA ASP A 170 30.87 -16.07 13.65
C ASP A 170 31.45 -14.81 14.31
N THR A 171 32.15 -13.99 13.52
CA THR A 171 32.93 -12.85 14.01
C THR A 171 32.67 -11.58 13.22
N ILE A 172 33.22 -10.47 13.72
CA ILE A 172 33.22 -9.21 12.99
C ILE A 172 34.06 -9.27 11.69
N GLU A 173 35.02 -10.19 11.60
CA GLU A 173 35.86 -10.31 10.41
C GLU A 173 35.04 -10.83 9.22
N ASP A 174 34.14 -11.78 9.46
CA ASP A 174 33.23 -12.30 8.43
C ASP A 174 32.33 -11.19 7.87
N MET A 175 31.80 -10.33 8.74
CA MET A 175 31.04 -9.15 8.33
C MET A 175 31.88 -8.16 7.50
N ARG A 176 33.17 -7.98 7.85
CA ARG A 176 34.07 -7.13 7.04
C ARG A 176 34.30 -7.72 5.66
N ILE A 177 34.42 -9.04 5.55
CA ILE A 177 34.56 -9.73 4.26
C ILE A 177 33.31 -9.54 3.42
N VAL A 178 32.12 -9.74 4.00
CA VAL A 178 30.83 -9.55 3.30
C VAL A 178 30.70 -8.14 2.70
N PHE A 179 31.19 -7.11 3.38
CA PHE A 179 31.03 -5.70 2.97
C PHE A 179 32.30 -5.06 2.39
N LYS A 180 33.29 -5.87 2.02
CA LYS A 180 34.53 -5.42 1.37
C LYS A 180 34.31 -4.91 -0.05
#